data_AF-A0A3M2M7N2-F1
#
_entry.id   AF-A0A3M2M7N2-F1
#
_cell.length_a   1.000
_cell.length_b   1.000
_cell.length_c   1.000
_cell.angle_alpha   90.00
_cell.angle_beta   90.00
_cell.angle_gamma   90.00
#
_symmetry.space_group_name_H-M   'P 1'
#
loop_
_entity.id
_entity.type
_entity.pdbx_description
1 polymer ?
#
loop_
_entity_poly.entity_id
_entity_poly.type
_entity_poly.pdbx_seq_one_letter_code
_entity_poly.pdbx_strand_id
1 'polypeptide(L)'
;MRKGHRLTTHGTLLALGTKALAKRTVKVYFQACGSKKWVAMATVRTDAHGAFTRTFTAKQDGTWHAVFTGDALDLPGNAADYVDVR
;
A
#
# COMPACT_ATOMS: atom_id res chain seq x y z
N MET A 1 -11.69 -25.49 -2.56
CA MET A 1 -10.58 -24.75 -3.19
C MET A 1 -11.14 -23.48 -3.83
N ARG A 2 -11.32 -22.38 -3.08
CA ARG A 2 -11.76 -21.11 -3.68
C ARG A 2 -10.53 -20.35 -4.17
N LYS A 3 -10.51 -20.03 -5.48
CA LYS A 3 -9.45 -19.23 -6.11
C LYS A 3 -9.56 -17.79 -5.61
N GLY A 4 -8.42 -17.19 -5.26
CA GLY A 4 -8.32 -15.91 -4.56
C GLY A 4 -9.32 -14.84 -5.00
N HIS A 5 -10.09 -14.35 -4.03
CA HIS A 5 -11.04 -13.27 -4.25
C HIS A 5 -10.30 -11.95 -4.53
N ARG A 6 -10.85 -11.18 -5.47
CA ARG A 6 -10.39 -9.85 -5.84
C ARG A 6 -10.55 -8.91 -4.64
N LEU A 7 -9.50 -8.67 -3.87
CA LEU A 7 -9.50 -7.58 -2.89
C LEU A 7 -9.26 -6.24 -3.61
N THR A 8 -10.00 -5.23 -3.18
CA THR A 8 -9.71 -3.83 -3.54
C THR A 8 -9.10 -3.20 -2.30
N THR A 9 -7.78 -3.10 -2.27
CA THR A 9 -7.07 -2.36 -1.24
C THR A 9 -7.34 -0.87 -1.44
N HIS A 10 -8.21 -0.29 -0.63
CA HIS A 10 -8.34 1.15 -0.49
C HIS A 10 -7.32 1.60 0.55
N GLY A 11 -6.42 2.52 0.21
CA GLY A 11 -5.39 3.00 1.12
C GLY A 11 -5.35 4.53 1.11
N THR A 12 -5.56 5.17 2.26
CA THR A 12 -5.34 6.63 2.36
C THR A 12 -3.94 6.87 2.92
N LEU A 13 -3.08 7.58 2.20
CA LEU A 13 -1.81 8.02 2.78
C LEU A 13 -2.05 9.30 3.57
N LEU A 14 -1.95 9.21 4.89
CA LEU A 14 -1.97 10.37 5.78
C LEU A 14 -0.56 10.58 6.34
N ALA A 15 -0.07 11.82 6.37
CA ALA A 15 1.10 12.14 7.20
C ALA A 15 0.71 12.06 8.69
N LEU A 16 1.70 11.84 9.55
CA LEU A 16 1.56 12.01 11.00
C LEU A 16 0.93 13.38 11.29
N GLY A 17 -0.27 13.38 11.88
CA GLY A 17 -0.97 14.60 12.30
C GLY A 17 -1.94 15.22 11.28
N THR A 18 -2.70 14.41 10.52
CA THR A 18 -3.85 14.81 9.65
C THR A 18 -3.54 15.60 8.38
N LYS A 19 -2.27 15.81 8.02
CA LYS A 19 -1.91 16.50 6.76
C LYS A 19 -1.94 15.54 5.56
N ALA A 20 -2.81 15.84 4.60
CA ALA A 20 -2.85 15.19 3.30
C ALA A 20 -1.56 15.48 2.51
N LEU A 21 -0.83 14.43 2.11
CA LEU A 21 0.38 14.56 1.30
C LEU A 21 0.06 14.45 -0.17
N ALA A 22 -0.22 15.57 -0.83
CA ALA A 22 -0.60 15.60 -2.23
C ALA A 22 0.58 15.33 -3.18
N LYS A 23 0.30 14.67 -4.32
CA LYS A 23 1.27 14.43 -5.41
C LYS A 23 2.57 13.74 -4.97
N ARG A 24 2.54 12.94 -3.91
CA ARG A 24 3.68 12.17 -3.41
C ARG A 24 3.70 10.77 -4.00
N THR A 25 4.89 10.23 -4.17
CA THR A 25 5.13 8.91 -4.75
C THR A 25 5.14 7.86 -3.64
N VAL A 26 4.20 6.92 -3.71
CA VAL A 26 4.08 5.81 -2.76
C VAL A 26 4.41 4.51 -3.49
N LYS A 27 5.30 3.72 -2.90
CA LYS A 27 5.60 2.37 -3.39
C LYS A 27 4.76 1.38 -2.61
N VAL A 28 4.09 0.48 -3.32
CA VAL A 28 3.26 -0.57 -2.74
C VAL A 28 3.95 -1.90 -2.93
N TYR A 29 4.11 -2.64 -1.84
CA TYR A 29 4.73 -3.95 -1.79
C TYR A 29 3.75 -4.99 -1.26
N PHE A 30 4.00 -6.26 -1.59
CA PHE A 30 3.30 -7.40 -1.01
C PHE A 30 4.31 -8.45 -0.53
N GLN A 31 4.09 -8.94 0.67
CA GLN A 31 4.81 -10.08 1.23
C GLN A 31 3.83 -11.22 1.43
N ALA A 32 3.99 -12.29 0.66
CA ALA A 32 3.22 -13.51 0.86
C ALA A 32 3.42 -14.08 2.28
N CYS A 33 2.37 -14.63 2.87
CA CYS A 33 2.47 -15.34 4.15
C CYS A 33 3.51 -16.47 4.05
N GLY A 34 4.40 -16.55 5.04
CA GLY A 34 5.54 -17.48 5.04
C GLY A 34 6.74 -17.06 4.16
N SER A 35 6.61 -16.03 3.33
CA SER A 35 7.74 -15.45 2.58
C SER A 35 8.47 -14.42 3.43
N LYS A 36 9.79 -14.31 3.24
CA LYS A 36 10.61 -13.20 3.76
C LYS A 36 10.87 -12.10 2.73
N LYS A 37 10.30 -12.24 1.52
CA LYS A 37 10.52 -11.33 0.39
C LYS A 37 9.33 -10.40 0.20
N TRP A 38 9.64 -9.11 0.13
CA TRP A 38 8.72 -8.07 -0.34
C TRP A 38 8.82 -7.96 -1.85
N VAL A 39 7.69 -8.05 -2.55
CA VAL A 39 7.60 -7.88 -4.00
C VAL A 39 6.97 -6.52 -4.28
N ALA A 40 7.64 -5.69 -5.10
CA ALA A 40 7.09 -4.41 -5.53
C ALA A 40 5.90 -4.65 -6.47
N MET A 41 4.75 -4.10 -6.12
CA MET A 41 3.49 -4.32 -6.84
C MET A 41 3.07 -3.11 -7.66
N ALA A 42 3.28 -1.90 -7.15
CA ALA A 42 3.12 -0.69 -7.93
C ALA A 42 3.86 0.51 -7.32
N THR A 43 3.98 1.54 -8.15
CA THR A 43 4.26 2.90 -7.71
C THR A 43 3.02 3.73 -8.02
N VAL A 44 2.45 4.38 -7.01
CA VAL A 44 1.25 5.21 -7.14
C VAL A 44 1.57 6.63 -6.71
N ARG A 45 0.78 7.58 -7.21
CA ARG A 45 0.88 8.97 -6.82
C ARG A 45 -0.39 9.35 -6.07
N THR A 46 -0.24 10.03 -4.94
CA THR A 46 -1.38 10.56 -4.18
C THR A 46 -2.03 11.71 -4.93
N ASP A 47 -3.35 11.85 -4.77
CA ASP A 47 -4.13 12.94 -5.33
C ASP A 47 -3.97 14.26 -4.54
N ALA A 48 -4.76 15.28 -4.83
CA ALA A 48 -4.72 16.58 -4.14
C ALA A 48 -5.07 16.48 -2.64
N HIS A 49 -5.70 15.39 -2.21
CA HIS A 49 -6.12 15.11 -0.85
C HIS A 49 -5.24 14.06 -0.16
N GLY A 50 -4.10 13.69 -0.77
CA GLY A 50 -3.19 12.69 -0.22
C GLY A 50 -3.70 11.25 -0.34
N ALA A 51 -4.87 11.04 -0.96
CA ALA A 51 -5.42 9.71 -1.15
C ALA A 51 -4.82 9.04 -2.39
N PHE A 52 -4.69 7.71 -2.37
CA PHE A 52 -4.40 6.93 -3.55
C PHE A 52 -5.33 5.72 -3.58
N THR A 53 -5.87 5.38 -4.73
CA THR A 53 -6.67 4.15 -4.86
C THR A 53 -5.98 3.23 -5.86
N ARG A 54 -5.72 1.99 -5.44
CA ARG A 54 -5.17 0.97 -6.34
C ARG A 54 -5.73 -0.39 -5.98
N THR A 55 -6.40 -1.01 -6.94
CA THR A 55 -6.93 -2.35 -6.81
C THR A 55 -5.83 -3.38 -7.10
N PHE A 56 -5.54 -4.27 -6.14
CA PHE A 56 -4.65 -5.41 -6.34
C PHE A 56 -5.35 -6.71 -5.98
N THR A 57 -5.27 -7.72 -6.86
CA THR A 57 -5.77 -9.06 -6.53
C THR A 57 -4.66 -9.88 -5.86
N ALA A 58 -4.77 -10.06 -4.54
CA ALA A 58 -3.95 -11.04 -3.84
C ALA A 58 -4.42 -12.45 -4.20
N LYS A 59 -3.50 -13.30 -4.68
CA LYS A 59 -3.80 -14.70 -5.04
C LYS A 59 -3.58 -15.67 -3.87
N GLN A 60 -3.01 -15.18 -2.78
CA GLN A 60 -2.61 -15.91 -1.59
C GLN A 60 -2.55 -14.94 -0.41
N ASP A 61 -2.54 -15.48 0.81
CA ASP A 61 -2.38 -14.72 2.04
C ASP A 61 -1.10 -13.90 2.04
N GLY A 62 -1.12 -12.77 2.73
CA GLY A 62 0.06 -11.96 2.93
C GLY A 62 -0.23 -10.53 3.35
N THR A 63 0.84 -9.75 3.46
CA THR A 63 0.82 -8.38 3.94
C THR A 63 1.07 -7.41 2.79
N TRP A 64 0.18 -6.45 2.60
CA TRP A 64 0.40 -5.26 1.81
C TRP A 64 1.16 -4.22 2.62
N HIS A 65 2.10 -3.51 1.99
CA HIS A 65 2.87 -2.44 2.63
C HIS A 65 3.04 -1.28 1.66
N ALA A 66 2.46 -0.14 2.01
CA ALA A 66 2.63 1.12 1.32
C ALA A 66 3.74 1.92 2.00
N VAL A 67 4.70 2.42 1.22
CA VAL A 67 5.87 3.16 1.71
C VAL A 67 6.03 4.46 0.93
N PHE A 68 6.02 5.57 1.67
CA PHE A 68 6.55 6.86 1.24
C PHE A 68 7.90 7.07 1.92
N THR A 69 8.96 7.20 1.13
CA THR A 69 10.34 7.31 1.64
C THR A 69 10.69 8.70 2.17
N GLY A 70 9.75 9.65 2.15
CA GLY A 70 10.03 11.05 2.41
C GLY A 70 10.65 11.74 1.19
N ASP A 71 10.66 13.06 1.23
CA ASP A 71 11.39 13.91 0.30
C ASP A 71 11.92 15.16 1.01
N ALA A 72 12.40 16.16 0.25
CA ALA A 72 12.97 17.38 0.80
C ALA A 72 12.01 18.20 1.68
N LEU A 73 10.69 17.96 1.57
CA LEU A 73 9.66 18.74 2.25
C LEU A 73 8.86 17.92 3.27
N ASP A 74 8.73 16.61 3.06
CA ASP A 74 7.87 15.75 3.86
C ASP A 74 8.64 14.54 4.43
N LEU A 75 8.35 14.21 5.69
CA LEU A 75 8.93 13.05 6.38
C LEU A 75 8.41 11.72 5.79
N PRO A 76 9.19 10.64 5.89
CA PRO A 76 8.75 9.31 5.47
C PRO A 76 7.52 8.82 6.26
N GLY A 77 6.73 7.96 5.63
CA GLY A 77 5.56 7.35 6.25
C GLY A 77 5.21 6.02 5.58
N ASN A 78 4.57 5.12 6.32
CA ASN A 78 4.18 3.81 5.81
C ASN A 78 2.88 3.30 6.44
N ALA A 79 2.21 2.40 5.73
CA ALA A 79 1.03 1.69 6.20
C ALA A 79 1.12 0.23 5.77
N ALA A 80 0.65 -0.70 6.60
CA ALA A 80 0.61 -2.12 6.30
C ALA A 80 -0.78 -2.72 6.60
N ASP A 81 -1.20 -3.69 5.79
CA ASP A 81 -2.50 -4.35 5.89
C ASP A 81 -2.37 -5.84 5.57
N TYR A 82 -2.92 -6.71 6.42
CA TYR A 82 -2.84 -8.16 6.24
C TYR A 82 -4.09 -8.70 5.54
N VAL A 83 -3.89 -9.61 4.60
CA VAL A 83 -4.94 -10.24 3.82
C VAL A 83 -4.91 -11.76 4.05
N ASP A 84 -6.07 -12.31 4.41
CA ASP A 84 -6.39 -13.74 4.47
C ASP A 84 -7.22 -14.12 3.24
N VAL A 85 -6.77 -15.08 2.44
CA VAL A 85 -7.38 -15.55 1.18
C VAL A 85 -7.84 -17.00 1.35
N ARG A 86 -9.13 -17.19 1.66
CA ARG A 86 -9.79 -18.51 1.88
C ARG A 86 -10.49 -19.10 0.66
#